data_AF-A0A7C4BWD3-F1
#
_entry.id   AF-A0A7C4BWD3-F1
#
_cell.length_a   1.000
_cell.length_b   1.000
_cell.length_c   1.000
_cell.angle_alpha   90.00
_cell.angle_beta   90.00
_cell.angle_gamma   90.00
#
_symmetry.space_group_name_H-M   'P 1'
#
loop_
_entity.id
_entity.type
_entity.pdbx_description
1 polymer ?
#
loop_
_entity_poly.entity_id
_entity_poly.type
_entity_poly.pdbx_seq_one_letter_code
_entity_poly.pdbx_strand_id
1 'polypeptide(L)'
;MHWHEKHLVWLWDLFLQYYPSPVFLDVGANFGVHTFRLAAAGASCFAIEPQNECLSYLQLVTALNGWNVTTEQCAFAEKAGVVVLHRARETSMSSLLEGWVERRDEPASQEEVPSTTLDAFCLAHCCVPDLIKVDVEGAEERVVAGAGECMRSGRATWVI
;
A
#
# COMPACT_ATOMS: atom_id res chain seq x y z
N MET A 1 8.01 12.32 -11.67
CA MET A 1 8.41 12.59 -10.27
C MET A 1 7.73 13.85 -9.79
N HIS A 2 6.59 13.71 -9.11
CA HIS A 2 5.93 14.81 -8.43
C HIS A 2 6.65 15.13 -7.11
N TRP A 3 6.61 16.39 -6.69
CA TRP A 3 7.44 16.96 -5.61
C TRP A 3 7.17 16.37 -4.20
N HIS A 4 6.16 15.54 -4.02
CA HIS A 4 5.69 15.07 -2.71
C HIS A 4 6.54 13.93 -2.10
N GLU A 5 7.23 13.12 -2.91
CA GLU A 5 7.90 11.90 -2.43
C GLU A 5 9.18 12.13 -1.60
N LYS A 6 9.86 13.27 -1.77
CA LYS A 6 11.16 13.53 -1.11
C LYS A 6 11.04 13.63 0.41
N HIS A 7 9.90 14.12 0.91
CA HIS A 7 9.67 14.30 2.34
C HIS A 7 9.47 12.95 3.04
N LEU A 8 8.84 11.99 2.36
CA LEU A 8 8.59 10.66 2.89
C LEU A 8 9.89 9.87 3.07
N VAL A 9 10.85 10.00 2.15
CA VAL A 9 12.16 9.32 2.30
C VAL A 9 12.87 9.74 3.60
N TRP A 10 12.84 11.03 3.93
CA TRP A 10 13.40 11.52 5.19
C TRP A 10 12.64 10.97 6.41
N LEU A 11 11.31 10.86 6.34
CA LEU A 11 10.51 10.28 7.40
C LEU A 11 10.85 8.79 7.62
N TRP A 12 11.09 8.03 6.56
CA TRP A 12 11.53 6.63 6.65
C TRP A 12 12.88 6.51 7.34
N ASP A 13 13.84 7.35 6.96
CA ASP A 13 15.15 7.36 7.58
C ASP A 13 15.08 7.74 9.07
N LEU A 14 14.23 8.70 9.44
CA LEU A 14 13.97 9.04 10.84
C LEU A 14 13.31 7.88 11.59
N PHE A 15 12.30 7.24 10.99
CA PHE A 15 11.61 6.11 11.60
C PHE A 15 12.56 4.94 11.87
N LEU A 16 13.41 4.60 10.89
CA LEU A 16 14.41 3.53 10.98
C LEU A 16 15.47 3.79 12.06
N GLN A 17 15.70 5.05 12.47
CA GLN A 17 16.59 5.36 13.59
C GLN A 17 16.01 4.92 14.94
N TYR A 18 14.69 4.94 15.09
CA TYR A 18 14.00 4.55 16.33
C TYR A 18 13.47 3.11 16.30
N TYR A 19 13.22 2.57 15.11
CA TYR A 19 12.73 1.22 14.88
C TYR A 19 13.66 0.51 13.89
N PRO A 20 14.72 -0.17 14.38
CA PRO A 20 15.77 -0.72 13.51
C PRO A 20 15.35 -1.96 12.71
N SER A 21 14.20 -2.56 13.01
CA SER A 21 13.66 -3.70 12.26
C SER A 21 12.12 -3.65 12.28
N PRO A 22 11.52 -2.62 11.67
CA PRO A 22 10.09 -2.41 11.78
C PRO A 22 9.31 -3.36 10.87
N VAL A 23 8.07 -3.61 11.26
CA VAL A 23 7.07 -4.18 10.36
C VAL A 23 6.38 -3.02 9.61
N PHE A 24 6.57 -2.98 8.30
CA PHE A 24 6.01 -1.94 7.43
C PHE A 24 4.89 -2.49 6.56
N LEU A 25 3.74 -1.82 6.56
CA LEU A 25 2.60 -2.12 5.70
C LEU A 25 2.42 -0.98 4.70
N ASP A 26 2.68 -1.25 3.42
CA ASP A 26 2.62 -0.30 2.31
C ASP A 26 1.32 -0.53 1.52
N VAL A 27 0.29 0.25 1.79
CA VAL A 27 -1.04 0.13 1.16
C VAL A 27 -1.10 1.06 -0.05
N GLY A 28 -1.24 0.48 -1.24
CA GLY A 28 -1.04 1.20 -2.51
C GLY A 28 0.44 1.29 -2.85
N ALA A 29 1.14 0.15 -2.76
CA ALA A 29 2.60 0.11 -2.88
C ALA A 29 3.13 0.52 -4.27
N ASN A 30 2.28 0.46 -5.32
CA ASN A 30 2.63 0.79 -6.70
C ASN A 30 3.93 0.06 -7.13
N PHE A 31 4.85 0.75 -7.80
CA PHE A 31 6.17 0.20 -8.15
C PHE A 31 7.16 0.09 -6.97
N GLY A 32 6.72 0.26 -5.72
CA GLY A 32 7.49 -0.12 -4.54
C GLY A 32 8.51 0.90 -4.05
N VAL A 33 8.41 2.17 -4.42
CA VAL A 33 9.37 3.22 -4.02
C VAL A 33 9.63 3.22 -2.50
N HIS A 34 8.58 3.09 -1.70
CA HIS A 34 8.69 3.07 -0.24
C HIS A 34 9.01 1.68 0.30
N THR A 35 8.29 0.65 -0.15
CA THR A 35 8.58 -0.76 0.14
C THR A 35 10.07 -1.07 0.01
N PHE A 36 10.70 -0.74 -1.12
CA PHE A 36 12.11 -1.06 -1.36
C PHE A 36 13.07 -0.26 -0.49
N ARG A 37 12.74 1.00 -0.17
CA ARG A 37 13.57 1.82 0.72
C ARG A 37 13.66 1.19 2.11
N LEU A 38 12.52 0.81 2.69
CA LEU A 38 12.49 0.19 4.02
C LEU A 38 13.04 -1.25 3.98
N ALA A 39 12.73 -2.01 2.94
CA ALA A 39 13.24 -3.37 2.77
C ALA A 39 14.77 -3.42 2.65
N ALA A 40 15.37 -2.49 1.88
CA ALA A 40 16.82 -2.36 1.77
C ALA A 40 17.50 -2.00 3.11
N ALA A 41 16.75 -1.40 4.05
CA ALA A 41 17.21 -1.11 5.40
C ALA A 41 16.96 -2.27 6.40
N GLY A 42 16.38 -3.39 5.95
CA GLY A 42 16.13 -4.58 6.77
C GLY A 42 14.75 -4.63 7.43
N ALA A 43 13.81 -3.77 7.03
CA ALA A 43 12.42 -3.88 7.48
C ALA A 43 11.74 -5.15 6.93
N SER A 44 10.74 -5.64 7.67
CA SER A 44 9.82 -6.67 7.16
C SER A 44 8.64 -5.96 6.53
N CYS A 45 8.50 -6.03 5.21
CA CYS A 45 7.50 -5.26 4.47
C CYS A 45 6.34 -6.14 3.99
N PHE A 46 5.15 -5.57 4.02
CA PHE A 46 3.95 -6.08 3.36
C PHE A 46 3.51 -5.05 2.32
N ALA A 47 3.66 -5.37 1.04
CA ALA A 47 3.33 -4.47 -0.07
C ALA A 47 1.99 -4.88 -0.69
N ILE A 48 0.98 -4.04 -0.55
CA ILE A 48 -0.39 -4.30 -0.99
C ILE A 48 -0.64 -3.47 -2.23
N GLU A 49 -0.84 -4.14 -3.37
CA GLU A 49 -0.99 -3.48 -4.66
C GLU A 49 -1.98 -4.25 -5.55
N PRO A 50 -3.13 -3.66 -5.90
CA PRO A 50 -4.12 -4.35 -6.74
C PRO A 50 -3.68 -4.52 -8.20
N GLN A 51 -2.82 -3.64 -8.75
CA GLN A 51 -2.40 -3.69 -10.15
C GLN A 51 -1.38 -4.79 -10.42
N ASN A 52 -1.73 -5.75 -11.28
CA ASN A 52 -0.86 -6.89 -11.60
C ASN A 52 0.52 -6.49 -12.15
N GLU A 53 0.61 -5.40 -12.92
CA GLU A 53 1.88 -4.91 -13.46
C GLU A 53 2.83 -4.43 -12.35
N CYS A 54 2.32 -3.61 -11.43
CA CYS A 54 3.07 -3.12 -10.28
C CYS A 54 3.47 -4.26 -9.34
N LEU A 55 2.55 -5.19 -9.06
CA LEU A 55 2.82 -6.36 -8.23
C LEU A 55 3.91 -7.26 -8.84
N SER A 56 3.85 -7.52 -10.15
CA SER A 56 4.87 -8.32 -10.85
C SER A 56 6.25 -7.68 -10.72
N TYR A 57 6.34 -6.35 -10.80
CA TYR A 57 7.57 -5.60 -10.59
C TYR A 57 8.07 -5.70 -9.14
N LEU A 58 7.18 -5.50 -8.15
CA LEU A 58 7.47 -5.66 -6.73
C LEU A 58 8.07 -7.03 -6.43
N GLN A 59 7.44 -8.10 -6.93
CA GLN A 59 7.89 -9.48 -6.74
C GLN A 59 9.27 -9.72 -7.37
N LEU A 60 9.48 -9.27 -8.60
CA LEU A 60 10.76 -9.41 -9.31
C LEU A 60 11.90 -8.73 -8.55
N VAL A 61 11.74 -7.45 -8.19
CA VAL A 61 12.79 -6.67 -7.52
C VAL A 61 13.07 -7.23 -6.13
N THR A 62 12.02 -7.60 -5.38
CA THR A 62 12.17 -8.23 -4.06
C THR A 62 12.98 -9.52 -4.15
N ALA A 63 12.60 -10.41 -5.08
CA ALA A 63 13.25 -11.71 -5.24
C ALA A 63 14.72 -11.57 -5.65
N LEU A 64 15.04 -10.63 -6.55
CA LEU A 64 16.42 -10.35 -6.98
C LEU A 64 17.33 -9.87 -5.83
N ASN A 65 16.77 -9.16 -4.85
CA ASN A 65 17.53 -8.62 -3.72
C ASN A 65 17.46 -9.50 -2.47
N GLY A 66 16.61 -10.54 -2.45
CA GLY A 66 16.42 -11.40 -1.27
C GLY A 66 15.84 -10.65 -0.07
N TRP A 67 15.05 -9.60 -0.31
CA TRP A 67 14.46 -8.81 0.76
C TRP A 67 13.26 -9.51 1.40
N ASN A 68 13.01 -9.21 2.68
CA ASN A 68 11.85 -9.71 3.42
C ASN A 68 10.60 -8.88 3.08
N VAL A 69 10.06 -9.07 1.88
CA VAL A 69 8.83 -8.42 1.42
C VAL A 69 7.80 -9.49 1.05
N THR A 70 6.62 -9.39 1.64
CA THR A 70 5.42 -10.12 1.22
C THR A 70 4.59 -9.20 0.34
N THR A 71 4.24 -9.64 -0.86
CA THR A 71 3.39 -8.87 -1.80
C THR A 71 2.00 -9.49 -1.84
N GLU A 72 0.94 -8.69 -1.80
CA GLU A 72 -0.44 -9.16 -1.91
C GLU A 72 -1.20 -8.41 -3.02
N GLN A 73 -1.81 -9.16 -3.94
CA GLN A 73 -2.65 -8.58 -4.99
C GLN A 73 -4.07 -8.35 -4.48
N CYS A 74 -4.28 -7.28 -3.73
CA CYS A 74 -5.63 -6.90 -3.32
C CYS A 74 -5.74 -5.40 -3.05
N ALA A 75 -6.97 -4.93 -2.91
CA ALA A 75 -7.27 -3.63 -2.34
C ALA A 75 -7.70 -3.77 -0.87
N PHE A 76 -7.27 -2.85 -0.02
CA PHE A 76 -7.87 -2.73 1.30
C PHE A 76 -9.14 -1.89 1.25
N ALA A 77 -10.17 -2.36 1.94
CA ALA A 77 -11.50 -1.75 1.99
C ALA A 77 -12.15 -2.00 3.35
N GLU A 78 -13.38 -1.49 3.52
CA GLU A 78 -14.17 -1.63 4.74
C GLU A 78 -14.68 -3.05 5.01
N LYS A 79 -14.62 -3.93 3.99
CA LYS A 79 -15.04 -5.34 4.06
C LYS A 79 -14.34 -6.15 2.97
N ALA A 80 -14.26 -7.47 3.15
CA ALA A 80 -13.79 -8.37 2.12
C ALA A 80 -14.81 -8.52 0.97
N GLY A 81 -14.30 -8.77 -0.24
CA GLY A 81 -15.13 -8.95 -1.44
C GLY A 81 -14.35 -8.63 -2.71
N VAL A 82 -15.03 -8.06 -3.69
CA VAL A 82 -14.44 -7.56 -4.94
C VAL A 82 -14.74 -6.06 -5.03
N VAL A 83 -13.75 -5.28 -5.46
CA VAL A 83 -13.91 -3.85 -5.74
C VAL A 83 -13.47 -3.56 -7.17
N VAL A 84 -14.02 -2.48 -7.73
CA VAL A 84 -13.63 -1.99 -9.05
C VAL A 84 -12.50 -0.99 -8.89
N LEU A 85 -11.36 -1.27 -9.52
CA LEU A 85 -10.26 -0.34 -9.68
C LEU A 85 -10.45 0.43 -10.99
N HIS A 86 -10.54 1.75 -10.90
CA HIS A 86 -10.57 2.65 -12.05
C HIS A 86 -9.14 3.01 -12.41
N ARG A 87 -8.62 2.39 -13.47
CA ARG A 87 -7.25 2.58 -13.93
C ARG A 87 -7.15 3.85 -14.78
N ALA A 88 -6.23 4.72 -14.38
CA ALA A 88 -5.70 5.73 -15.28
C ALA A 88 -4.57 5.13 -16.13
N ARG A 89 -4.18 5.81 -17.21
CA ARG A 89 -3.07 5.38 -18.07
C ARG A 89 -1.71 5.43 -17.37
N GLU A 90 -1.56 6.29 -16.36
CA GLU A 90 -0.45 6.27 -15.40
C GLU A 90 -0.88 5.54 -14.13
N THR A 91 -0.09 4.56 -13.68
CA THR A 91 -0.43 3.69 -12.54
C THR A 91 -0.62 4.48 -11.25
N SER A 92 0.20 5.51 -11.03
CA SER A 92 0.12 6.49 -9.93
C SER A 92 -1.13 7.37 -9.94
N MET A 93 -2.09 7.13 -10.84
CA MET A 93 -3.35 7.88 -10.90
C MET A 93 -4.57 6.96 -10.91
N SER A 94 -4.40 5.67 -10.60
CA SER A 94 -5.49 4.71 -10.52
C SER A 94 -6.19 4.81 -9.16
N SER A 95 -7.52 4.81 -9.14
CA SER A 95 -8.32 5.08 -7.95
C SER A 95 -9.45 4.05 -7.79
N LEU A 96 -9.88 3.78 -6.55
CA LEU A 96 -11.10 3.01 -6.28
C LEU A 96 -12.37 3.87 -6.30
N LEU A 97 -12.26 5.19 -6.49
CA LEU A 97 -13.41 6.09 -6.58
C LEU A 97 -13.95 6.21 -8.01
N GLU A 98 -15.25 5.96 -8.16
CA GLU A 98 -15.97 6.19 -9.41
C GLU A 98 -15.98 7.68 -9.77
N GLY A 99 -15.58 8.02 -11.00
CA GLY A 99 -15.54 9.39 -11.52
C GLY A 99 -14.27 10.21 -11.23
N TRP A 100 -13.29 9.66 -10.48
CA TRP A 100 -12.01 10.36 -10.24
C TRP A 100 -11.15 10.43 -11.52
N VAL A 101 -11.15 9.35 -12.30
CA VAL A 101 -10.46 9.26 -13.60
C VAL A 101 -11.22 10.03 -14.69
N GLU A 102 -12.56 10.03 -14.67
CA GLU A 102 -13.41 10.70 -15.67
C GLU A 102 -13.30 12.24 -15.63
N ARG A 103 -12.90 12.83 -14.49
CA ARG A 103 -12.66 14.28 -14.37
C ARG A 103 -11.49 14.80 -15.21
N ARG A 104 -10.74 13.94 -15.92
CA ARG A 104 -9.55 14.31 -16.70
C ARG A 104 -9.50 13.76 -18.13
N ASP A 105 -10.66 13.58 -18.78
CA ASP A 105 -10.78 13.34 -20.24
C ASP A 105 -10.04 12.12 -20.81
N GLU A 106 -9.84 11.03 -20.07
CA GLU A 106 -9.26 9.79 -20.60
C GLU A 106 -10.04 8.53 -20.19
N PRO A 107 -10.23 7.54 -21.09
CA PRO A 107 -11.06 6.38 -20.81
C PRO A 107 -10.44 5.51 -19.72
N ALA A 108 -11.06 5.53 -18.53
CA ALA A 108 -10.72 4.66 -17.42
C ALA A 108 -10.98 3.20 -17.82
N SER A 109 -9.96 2.34 -17.81
CA SER A 109 -10.23 0.90 -17.82
C SER A 109 -10.61 0.47 -16.40
N GLN A 110 -11.64 -0.36 -16.28
CA GLN A 110 -12.08 -0.90 -15.00
C GLN A 110 -11.52 -2.31 -14.83
N GLU A 111 -10.96 -2.61 -13.67
CA GLU A 111 -10.46 -3.94 -13.31
C GLU A 111 -11.09 -4.37 -11.98
N GLU A 112 -11.74 -5.52 -11.96
CA GLU A 112 -12.22 -6.12 -10.72
C GLU A 112 -11.05 -6.74 -9.97
N VAL A 113 -10.83 -6.32 -8.74
CA VAL A 113 -9.75 -6.81 -7.89
C VAL A 113 -10.29 -7.33 -6.56
N PRO A 114 -9.70 -8.40 -6.00
CA PRO A 114 -10.09 -8.87 -4.69
C PRO A 114 -9.80 -7.78 -3.65
N SER A 115 -10.63 -7.76 -2.61
CA SER A 115 -10.49 -6.83 -1.50
C SER A 115 -10.61 -7.54 -0.16
N THR A 116 -9.91 -6.99 0.84
CA THR A 116 -9.96 -7.43 2.23
C THR A 116 -9.90 -6.22 3.16
N THR A 117 -10.12 -6.43 4.45
CA THR A 117 -9.89 -5.40 5.48
C THR A 117 -8.45 -5.47 5.97
N LEU A 118 -7.88 -4.33 6.38
CA LEU A 118 -6.54 -4.30 6.97
C LEU A 118 -6.43 -5.22 8.19
N ASP A 119 -7.43 -5.24 9.07
CA ASP A 119 -7.41 -6.09 10.26
C ASP A 119 -7.40 -7.59 9.90
N ALA A 120 -8.24 -8.01 8.95
CA ALA A 120 -8.27 -9.40 8.48
C ALA A 120 -6.95 -9.80 7.81
N PHE A 121 -6.32 -8.89 7.05
CA PHE A 121 -5.00 -9.12 6.47
C PHE A 121 -3.94 -9.33 7.57
N CYS A 122 -3.87 -8.41 8.55
CA CYS A 122 -2.92 -8.53 9.65
C CYS A 122 -3.10 -9.84 10.43
N LEU A 123 -4.35 -10.25 10.65
CA LEU A 123 -4.67 -11.54 11.29
C LEU A 123 -4.19 -12.72 10.46
N ALA A 124 -4.48 -12.74 9.15
CA ALA A 124 -4.12 -13.84 8.25
C ALA A 124 -2.60 -14.02 8.10
N HIS A 125 -1.86 -12.91 8.08
CA HIS A 125 -0.40 -12.91 7.96
C HIS A 125 0.34 -12.92 9.29
N CYS A 126 -0.39 -12.99 10.42
CA CYS A 126 0.18 -12.90 11.77
C CYS A 126 1.11 -11.67 11.93
N CYS A 127 0.78 -10.55 11.29
CA CYS A 127 1.62 -9.36 11.29
C CYS A 127 1.04 -8.27 12.18
N VAL A 128 1.91 -7.54 12.86
CA VAL A 128 1.55 -6.38 13.67
C VAL A 128 2.41 -5.22 13.20
N PRO A 129 1.86 -4.31 12.37
CA PRO A 129 2.65 -3.23 11.78
C PRO A 129 3.09 -2.21 12.83
N ASP A 130 4.31 -1.74 12.69
CA ASP A 130 4.83 -0.57 13.43
C ASP A 130 4.64 0.72 12.61
N LEU A 131 4.59 0.59 11.28
CA LEU A 131 4.35 1.68 10.34
C LEU A 131 3.38 1.24 9.25
N ILE A 132 2.38 2.08 8.97
CA ILE A 132 1.41 1.89 7.89
C ILE A 132 1.42 3.13 7.01
N LYS A 133 1.70 2.95 5.72
CA LYS A 133 1.48 3.95 4.69
C LYS A 133 0.17 3.61 3.97
N VAL A 134 -0.68 4.60 3.74
CA VAL A 134 -1.89 4.46 2.91
C VAL A 134 -1.86 5.53 1.84
N ASP A 135 -1.86 5.10 0.59
CA ASP A 135 -1.86 5.98 -0.58
C ASP A 135 -2.56 5.25 -1.73
N VAL A 136 -3.88 5.32 -1.72
CA VAL A 136 -4.74 4.54 -2.62
C VAL A 136 -5.55 5.47 -3.53
N GLU A 137 -5.04 6.69 -3.72
CA GLU A 137 -5.54 7.75 -4.60
C GLU A 137 -7.06 7.99 -4.42
N GLY A 138 -7.46 8.32 -3.19
CA GLY A 138 -8.80 8.83 -2.88
C GLY A 138 -9.73 7.85 -2.17
N ALA A 139 -9.28 6.65 -1.79
CA ALA A 139 -10.07 5.67 -1.05
C ALA A 139 -9.51 5.38 0.34
N GLU A 140 -8.70 6.29 0.90
CA GLU A 140 -8.02 6.14 2.18
C GLU A 140 -9.02 5.93 3.32
N GLU A 141 -10.19 6.57 3.26
CA GLU A 141 -11.25 6.43 4.25
C GLU A 141 -11.78 4.99 4.34
N ARG A 142 -11.78 4.26 3.22
CA ARG A 142 -12.22 2.86 3.17
C ARG A 142 -11.20 1.94 3.81
N VAL A 143 -9.91 2.21 3.60
CA VAL A 143 -8.82 1.49 4.27
C VAL A 143 -8.91 1.70 5.79
N VAL A 144 -9.08 2.95 6.24
CA VAL A 144 -9.22 3.28 7.67
C VAL A 144 -10.47 2.63 8.27
N ALA A 145 -11.59 2.59 7.54
CA ALA A 145 -12.81 1.92 7.99
C ALA A 145 -12.62 0.39 8.20
N GLY A 146 -11.71 -0.23 7.46
CA GLY A 146 -11.33 -1.65 7.59
C GLY A 146 -10.21 -1.92 8.61
N ALA A 147 -9.78 -0.93 9.40
CA ALA A 147 -8.64 -1.01 10.31
C ALA A 147 -9.01 -0.74 11.78
N GLY A 148 -10.23 -1.10 12.19
CA GLY A 148 -10.78 -0.76 13.49
C GLY A 148 -9.96 -1.27 14.68
N GLU A 149 -9.47 -2.51 14.64
CA GLU A 149 -8.60 -3.06 15.69
C GLU A 149 -7.22 -2.43 15.67
N CYS A 150 -6.62 -2.29 14.49
CA CYS A 150 -5.31 -1.66 14.35
C CYS A 150 -5.32 -0.22 14.91
N MET A 151 -6.35 0.57 14.57
CA MET A 151 -6.53 1.93 15.06
C MET A 151 -6.77 1.97 16.58
N ARG A 152 -7.60 1.08 17.12
CA ARG A 152 -7.83 0.98 18.58
C ARG A 152 -6.56 0.63 19.36
N SER A 153 -5.69 -0.19 18.78
CA SER A 153 -4.44 -0.59 19.44
C SER A 153 -3.48 0.58 19.67
N GLY A 154 -3.54 1.60 18.80
CA GLY A 154 -2.67 2.78 18.85
C GLY A 154 -1.17 2.48 18.70
N ARG A 155 -0.81 1.26 18.25
CA ARG A 155 0.58 0.81 18.17
C ARG A 155 1.29 1.30 16.91
N ALA A 156 0.60 1.28 15.77
CA ALA A 156 1.20 1.63 14.49
C ALA A 156 1.25 3.14 14.29
N THR A 157 2.33 3.63 13.67
CA THR A 157 2.38 4.98 13.11
C THR A 157 1.70 4.97 11.74
N TRP A 158 0.79 5.91 11.51
CA TRP A 158 0.04 6.02 10.26
C TRP A 158 0.52 7.22 9.45
N VAL A 159 0.73 7.00 8.15
CA VAL A 159 1.01 8.03 7.15
C VAL A 159 -0.02 7.88 6.04
N ILE A 160 -0.91 8.85 5.92
CA ILE A 160 -2.01 8.93 4.94
C ILE A 160 -1.86 10.25 4.20
#